data_AF-A0A815DGR9-F1
#
_entry.id   AF-A0A815DGR9-F1
#
_cell.length_a   1.000
_cell.length_b   1.000
_cell.length_c   1.000
_cell.angle_alpha   90.00
_cell.angle_beta   90.00
_cell.angle_gamma   90.00
#
_symmetry.space_group_name_H-M   'P 1'
#
loop_
_entity.id
_entity.type
_entity.pdbx_description
1 polymer ?
#
loop_
_entity_poly.entity_id
_entity_poly.type
_entity_poly.pdbx_seq_one_letter_code
_entity_poly.pdbx_strand_id
1 'polypeptide(L)'
;MINICFHYLDQHFLGQLDEIFDFHDFHQLVLHHFNNPFDYRFTLANKELDLFSRQSFARYQSLLMNGVCILVLKRMSGGGFLEIPVLTDIILQDLERAVQQIPTTNNEERPCQICRENTSCMKLCCNRICKVCFGNYFAHSTFKLNCMTCRRQVPYGQFFISPEFVRALESLNEICGLMNYIDCQICHCGSLVVNEMMED
;
A
#
# COMPACT_ATOMS: atom_id res chain seq x y z
N MET A 1 28.96 -1.04 -21.08
CA MET A 1 27.73 -1.46 -20.36
C MET A 1 27.52 -0.58 -19.15
N ILE A 2 26.28 -0.19 -18.87
CA ILE A 2 25.84 0.56 -17.70
C ILE A 2 25.07 -0.39 -16.78
N ASN A 3 25.59 -0.61 -15.58
CA ASN A 3 24.89 -1.38 -14.55
C ASN A 3 23.99 -0.43 -13.74
N ILE A 4 22.72 -0.81 -13.57
CA ILE A 4 21.72 -0.08 -12.81
C ILE A 4 21.24 -0.97 -11.68
N CYS A 5 21.16 -0.43 -10.47
CA CYS A 5 20.55 -1.11 -9.35
C CYS A 5 19.19 -0.48 -9.03
N PHE A 6 18.12 -1.24 -9.12
CA PHE A 6 16.80 -0.85 -8.64
C PHE A 6 16.65 -1.31 -7.19
N HIS A 7 16.39 -0.36 -6.30
CA HIS A 7 16.12 -0.62 -4.90
C HIS A 7 14.61 -0.50 -4.65
N TYR A 8 13.98 -1.61 -4.30
CA TYR A 8 12.56 -1.66 -3.96
C TYR A 8 12.41 -2.38 -2.62
N LEU A 9 12.07 -1.65 -1.55
CA LEU A 9 12.05 -2.20 -0.20
C LEU A 9 13.41 -2.86 0.13
N ASP A 10 13.42 -4.10 0.63
CA ASP A 10 14.63 -4.90 0.91
C ASP A 10 15.13 -5.71 -0.30
N GLN A 11 14.60 -5.44 -1.50
CA GLN A 11 14.96 -6.16 -2.72
C GLN A 11 15.81 -5.28 -3.64
N HIS A 12 16.85 -5.90 -4.19
CA HIS A 12 17.72 -5.29 -5.17
C HIS A 12 17.55 -6.02 -6.49
N PHE A 13 17.18 -5.28 -7.54
CA PHE A 13 17.17 -5.80 -8.90
C PHE A 13 18.31 -5.17 -9.68
N LEU A 14 19.08 -6.00 -10.36
CA LEU A 14 20.18 -5.52 -11.20
C LEU A 14 19.72 -5.51 -12.65
N GLY A 15 19.84 -4.35 -13.26
CA GLY A 15 19.62 -4.12 -14.67
C GLY A 15 20.91 -3.77 -15.39
N GLN A 16 20.94 -4.07 -16.68
CA GLN A 16 22.05 -3.71 -17.56
C GLN A 16 21.52 -3.02 -18.80
N LEU A 17 22.14 -1.89 -19.14
CA LEU A 17 21.92 -1.18 -20.38
C LEU A 17 23.23 -1.08 -21.16
N ASP A 18 23.13 -0.93 -22.48
CA ASP A 18 24.27 -0.54 -23.29
C ASP A 18 24.72 0.88 -22.95
N GLU A 19 25.97 1.23 -23.27
CA GLU A 19 26.49 2.60 -23.08
C GLU A 19 25.74 3.62 -23.93
N ILE A 20 25.21 3.17 -25.07
CA ILE A 20 24.33 3.93 -25.94
C ILE A 20 22.97 3.26 -25.83
N PHE A 21 22.11 3.81 -24.98
CA PHE A 21 20.74 3.34 -24.79
C PHE A 21 19.76 4.50 -25.01
N ASP A 22 18.51 4.17 -25.30
CA ASP A 22 17.43 5.14 -25.40
C ASP A 22 16.30 4.87 -24.39
N PHE A 23 15.24 5.68 -24.48
CA PHE A 23 14.07 5.55 -23.62
C PHE A 23 13.41 4.16 -23.71
N HIS A 24 13.40 3.55 -24.90
CA HIS A 24 12.80 2.23 -25.11
C HIS A 24 13.60 1.15 -24.37
N ASP A 25 14.93 1.20 -24.46
CA ASP A 25 15.80 0.24 -23.79
C ASP A 25 15.61 0.27 -22.26
N PHE A 26 15.57 1.48 -21.69
CA PHE A 26 15.29 1.67 -20.27
C PHE A 26 13.89 1.18 -19.89
N HIS A 27 12.87 1.49 -20.70
CA HIS A 27 11.50 1.08 -20.42
C HIS A 27 11.34 -0.45 -20.48
N GLN A 28 11.99 -1.13 -21.43
CA GLN A 28 12.03 -2.59 -21.48
C GLN A 28 12.71 -3.20 -20.26
N LEU A 29 13.81 -2.61 -19.80
CA LEU A 29 14.48 -3.04 -18.59
C LEU A 29 13.56 -2.93 -17.35
N VAL A 30 12.81 -1.83 -17.24
CA VAL A 30 11.82 -1.68 -16.17
C VAL A 30 10.71 -2.73 -16.29
N LEU A 31 10.14 -2.92 -17.48
CA LEU A 31 9.09 -3.92 -17.70
C LEU A 31 9.54 -5.35 -17.38
N HIS A 32 10.81 -5.65 -17.59
CA HIS A 32 11.40 -6.95 -17.27
C HIS A 32 11.35 -7.26 -15.76
N HIS A 33 11.59 -6.25 -14.92
CA HIS A 33 11.60 -6.41 -13.46
C HIS A 33 10.25 -6.09 -12.81
N PHE A 34 9.48 -5.20 -13.41
CA PHE A 34 8.24 -4.66 -12.86
C PHE A 34 7.11 -4.83 -13.91
N ASN A 35 6.40 -5.97 -13.83
CA ASN A 35 5.33 -6.36 -14.76
C ASN A 35 4.25 -5.27 -15.01
N ASN A 36 4.05 -4.36 -14.06
CA ASN A 36 3.16 -3.21 -14.20
C ASN A 36 3.84 -1.93 -13.72
N PRO A 37 4.60 -1.20 -14.56
CA PRO A 37 5.36 -0.01 -14.15
C PRO A 37 4.46 1.16 -13.73
N PHE A 38 3.17 1.12 -14.09
CA PHE A 38 2.15 2.08 -13.64
C PHE A 38 1.92 2.05 -12.13
N ASP A 39 2.26 0.94 -11.48
CA ASP A 39 2.15 0.78 -10.03
C ASP A 39 3.38 1.32 -9.30
N TYR A 40 4.35 1.95 -9.98
CA TYR A 40 5.61 2.37 -9.38
C TYR A 40 6.04 3.80 -9.79
N ARG A 41 6.81 4.44 -8.92
CA ARG A 41 7.60 5.66 -9.18
C ARG A 41 9.07 5.28 -9.14
N PHE A 42 9.82 5.77 -10.11
CA PHE A 42 11.25 5.54 -10.22
C PHE A 42 11.95 6.86 -9.91
N THR A 43 12.84 6.86 -8.93
CA THR A 43 13.49 8.07 -8.46
C THR A 43 14.99 7.93 -8.61
N LEU A 44 15.60 8.92 -9.24
CA LEU A 44 17.04 9.01 -9.46
C LEU A 44 17.52 10.36 -8.94
N ALA A 45 18.46 10.37 -8.00
CA ALA A 45 18.98 11.60 -7.39
C ALA A 45 17.86 12.56 -6.94
N ASN A 46 16.82 12.01 -6.30
CA ASN A 46 15.62 12.73 -5.84
C ASN A 46 14.75 13.35 -6.96
N LYS A 47 14.95 12.97 -8.22
CA LYS A 47 14.10 13.36 -9.35
C LYS A 47 13.29 12.16 -9.83
N GLU A 48 11.99 12.36 -10.07
CA GLU A 48 11.14 11.32 -10.66
C GLU A 48 11.54 11.10 -12.13
N LEU A 49 11.93 9.87 -12.44
CA LEU A 49 12.07 9.35 -13.78
C LEU A 49 10.66 8.98 -14.28
N ASP A 50 10.00 9.94 -14.92
CA ASP A 50 8.71 9.73 -15.55
C ASP A 50 8.86 8.81 -16.77
N LEU A 51 8.40 7.57 -16.62
CA LEU A 51 8.43 6.53 -17.65
C LEU A 51 7.33 6.66 -18.70
N PHE A 52 6.51 7.71 -18.63
CA PHE A 52 5.42 7.96 -19.57
C PHE A 52 5.71 9.14 -20.50
N SER A 53 6.76 9.91 -20.20
CA SER A 53 7.17 11.06 -20.97
C SER A 53 8.62 10.94 -21.42
N ARG A 54 8.80 10.69 -22.72
CA ARG A 54 10.13 10.68 -23.35
C ARG A 54 10.87 12.01 -23.13
N GLN A 55 10.15 13.13 -23.08
CA GLN A 55 10.73 14.45 -22.79
C GLN A 55 11.21 14.56 -21.34
N SER A 56 10.43 14.06 -20.38
CA SER A 56 10.81 14.06 -18.96
C SER A 56 12.01 13.16 -18.71
N PHE A 57 12.03 11.97 -19.33
CA PHE A 57 13.16 11.04 -19.25
C PHE A 57 14.45 11.64 -19.82
N ALA A 58 14.38 12.28 -21.00
CA ALA A 58 15.55 12.88 -21.65
C ALA A 58 16.26 13.92 -20.77
N ARG A 59 15.53 14.60 -19.87
CA ARG A 59 16.12 15.56 -18.91
C ARG A 59 17.05 14.92 -17.89
N TYR A 60 16.81 13.65 -17.55
CA TYR A 60 17.52 12.95 -16.49
C TYR A 60 18.34 11.75 -17.00
N GLN A 61 18.30 11.48 -18.31
CA GLN A 61 19.02 10.37 -18.92
C GLN A 61 20.53 10.44 -18.66
N SER A 62 21.12 11.63 -18.65
CA SER A 62 22.55 11.83 -18.36
C SER A 62 22.97 11.41 -16.95
N LEU A 63 22.01 11.27 -16.02
CA LEU A 63 22.27 10.83 -14.64
C LEU A 63 22.34 9.30 -14.53
N LEU A 64 21.93 8.56 -15.56
CA LEU A 64 21.99 7.10 -15.62
C LEU A 64 23.41 6.65 -16.00
N MET A 65 24.32 6.72 -15.03
CA MET A 65 25.71 6.30 -15.17
C MET A 65 25.92 4.88 -14.63
N ASN A 66 27.07 4.26 -14.95
CA ASN A 66 27.39 2.93 -14.44
C ASN A 66 27.43 2.91 -12.90
N GLY A 67 26.73 1.95 -12.28
CA GLY A 67 26.63 1.81 -10.83
C GLY A 67 25.56 2.69 -10.19
N VAL A 68 24.69 3.31 -10.98
CA VAL A 68 23.62 4.17 -10.46
C VAL A 68 22.55 3.37 -9.72
N CYS A 69 22.03 3.96 -8.65
CA CYS A 69 20.92 3.42 -7.88
C CYS A 69 19.62 4.19 -8.22
N ILE A 70 18.58 3.45 -8.58
CA ILE A 70 17.22 3.96 -8.79
C ILE A 70 16.35 3.44 -7.65
N LEU A 71 15.76 4.36 -6.91
CA LEU A 71 14.78 4.02 -5.88
C LEU A 71 13.43 3.79 -6.54
N VAL A 72 12.82 2.64 -6.27
CA VAL A 72 11.51 2.28 -6.78
C VAL A 72 10.52 2.34 -5.63
N LEU A 73 9.44 3.11 -5.81
CA LEU A 73 8.40 3.32 -4.81
C LEU A 73 7.06 2.88 -5.40
N LYS A 74 6.28 2.05 -4.71
CA LYS A 74 4.95 1.69 -5.20
C LYS A 74 4.03 2.92 -5.19
N ARG A 75 3.35 3.20 -6.31
CA ARG A 75 2.28 4.20 -6.42
C ARG A 75 1.07 3.68 -5.64
N MET A 76 0.54 4.51 -4.75
CA MET A 76 -0.67 4.17 -4.02
C MET A 76 -1.89 4.24 -4.93
N SER A 77 -2.83 3.33 -4.70
CA SER A 77 -4.11 3.29 -5.41
C SER A 77 -4.96 4.50 -4.99
N GLY A 78 -4.93 5.61 -5.75
CA GLY A 78 -5.83 6.76 -5.51
C GLY A 78 -5.26 8.16 -5.64
N GLY A 79 -3.96 8.33 -5.91
CA GLY A 79 -3.38 9.64 -6.21
C GLY A 79 -3.23 10.57 -5.01
N GLY A 80 -2.07 10.51 -4.36
CA GLY A 80 -1.68 11.43 -3.28
C GLY A 80 -1.65 10.78 -1.89
N PHE A 81 -0.86 11.38 -1.00
CA PHE A 81 -0.78 10.97 0.40
C PHE A 81 -1.94 11.62 1.16
N LEU A 82 -2.90 10.81 1.64
CA LEU A 82 -3.79 11.24 2.71
C LEU A 82 -3.10 10.94 4.03
N GLU A 83 -3.01 11.92 4.92
CA GLU A 83 -2.40 11.72 6.24
C GLU A 83 -3.12 10.59 7.00
N ILE A 84 -2.37 9.75 7.72
CA ILE A 84 -2.93 8.62 8.48
C ILE A 84 -4.12 9.03 9.37
N PRO A 85 -4.07 10.15 10.13
CA PRO A 85 -5.20 10.56 10.96
C PRO A 85 -6.46 10.83 10.13
N VAL A 86 -6.33 11.52 9.00
CA VAL A 86 -7.45 11.82 8.10
C VAL A 86 -8.05 10.54 7.52
N LEU A 87 -7.21 9.61 7.06
CA LEU A 87 -7.67 8.35 6.51
C LEU A 87 -8.32 7.46 7.58
N THR A 88 -7.77 7.47 8.80
CA THR A 88 -8.34 6.78 9.96
C THR A 88 -9.71 7.32 10.32
N ASP A 89 -9.89 8.64 10.34
CA ASP A 89 -11.18 9.27 10.64
C ASP A 89 -12.24 8.93 9.59
N ILE A 90 -11.88 8.96 8.30
CA ILE A 90 -12.77 8.53 7.21
C ILE A 90 -13.21 7.08 7.42
N ILE A 91 -12.27 6.17 7.71
CA ILE A 91 -12.56 4.77 7.95
C ILE A 91 -13.48 4.60 9.17
N LEU A 92 -13.22 5.32 10.27
CA LEU A 92 -14.04 5.23 11.48
C LEU A 92 -15.47 5.74 11.25
N GLN A 93 -15.64 6.82 10.48
CA GLN A 93 -16.96 7.37 10.13
C GLN A 93 -17.80 6.37 9.33
N ASP A 94 -17.18 5.61 8.44
CA ASP A 94 -17.87 4.63 7.59
C ASP A 94 -17.91 3.22 8.20
N LEU A 95 -17.14 2.94 9.26
CA LEU A 95 -16.96 1.60 9.81
C LEU A 95 -18.28 0.98 10.25
N GLU A 96 -19.10 1.70 11.02
CA GLU A 96 -20.37 1.15 11.51
C GLU A 96 -21.29 0.75 10.35
N ARG A 97 -21.41 1.63 9.35
CA ARG A 97 -22.20 1.37 8.14
C ARG A 97 -21.66 0.15 7.38
N ALA A 98 -20.34 0.08 7.20
CA ALA A 98 -19.69 -1.02 6.51
C ALA A 98 -19.89 -2.36 7.23
N VAL A 99 -19.78 -2.39 8.56
CA VAL A 99 -20.02 -3.57 9.39
C VAL A 99 -21.47 -4.04 9.32
N GLN A 100 -22.44 -3.10 9.28
CA GLN A 100 -23.85 -3.46 9.17
C GLN A 100 -24.21 -4.11 7.83
N GLN A 101 -23.45 -3.85 6.77
CA GLN A 101 -23.66 -4.46 5.47
C GLN A 101 -23.10 -5.89 5.38
N ILE A 102 -22.28 -6.32 6.35
CA ILE A 102 -21.69 -7.65 6.33
C ILE A 102 -22.77 -8.73 6.55
N PRO A 103 -22.84 -9.75 5.67
CA PRO A 103 -23.76 -10.87 5.84
C PRO A 103 -23.51 -11.63 7.15
N THR A 104 -24.60 -11.99 7.84
CA THR A 104 -24.54 -12.81 9.06
C THR A 104 -25.36 -14.08 8.88
N THR A 105 -24.99 -15.11 9.62
CA THR A 105 -25.75 -16.37 9.70
C THR A 105 -26.22 -16.56 11.13
N ASN A 106 -27.52 -16.86 11.32
CA ASN A 106 -28.01 -17.38 12.58
C ASN A 106 -27.47 -18.80 12.75
N ASN A 107 -26.85 -19.06 13.90
CA ASN A 107 -26.40 -20.39 14.27
C ASN A 107 -26.57 -20.53 15.78
N GLU A 108 -27.73 -21.00 16.20
CA GLU A 108 -28.07 -21.23 17.61
C GLU A 108 -27.12 -22.23 18.28
N GLU A 109 -26.46 -23.09 17.49
CA GLU A 109 -25.51 -24.12 17.97
C GLU A 109 -24.08 -23.62 18.23
N ARG A 110 -23.70 -22.43 17.73
CA ARG A 110 -22.34 -21.90 17.90
C ARG A 110 -22.37 -20.42 18.29
N PRO A 111 -22.17 -20.10 19.59
CA PRO A 111 -22.15 -18.71 20.05
C PRO A 111 -21.00 -17.91 19.42
N CYS A 112 -21.11 -16.59 19.51
CA CYS A 112 -20.01 -15.68 19.17
C CYS A 112 -18.74 -16.06 19.93
N GLN A 113 -17.60 -16.15 19.25
CA GLN A 113 -16.34 -16.53 19.90
C GLN A 113 -15.79 -15.47 20.86
N ILE A 114 -16.24 -14.22 20.76
CA ILE A 114 -15.78 -13.12 21.62
C ILE A 114 -16.72 -12.97 22.83
N CYS A 115 -17.99 -12.61 22.62
CA CYS A 115 -18.94 -12.39 23.72
C CYS A 115 -19.62 -13.66 24.25
N ARG A 116 -19.50 -14.80 23.56
CA ARG A 116 -20.16 -16.08 23.90
C ARG A 116 -21.69 -16.04 23.88
N GLU A 117 -22.29 -15.00 23.32
CA GLU A 117 -23.74 -14.89 23.15
C GLU A 117 -24.23 -15.62 21.88
N ASN A 118 -25.44 -16.15 21.94
CA ASN A 118 -26.13 -16.76 20.80
C ASN A 118 -26.80 -15.68 19.95
N THR A 119 -26.01 -15.07 19.06
CA THR A 119 -26.45 -13.99 18.17
C THR A 119 -26.09 -14.28 16.71
N SER A 120 -26.70 -13.54 15.77
CA SER A 120 -26.30 -13.56 14.36
C SER A 120 -24.82 -13.20 14.21
N CYS A 121 -24.02 -14.13 13.68
CA CYS A 121 -22.58 -13.96 13.55
C CYS A 121 -22.13 -14.00 12.09
N MET A 122 -21.11 -13.21 11.77
CA MET A 122 -20.35 -13.29 10.52
C MET A 122 -19.23 -14.33 10.65
N LYS A 123 -18.86 -14.98 9.53
CA LYS A 123 -17.83 -16.03 9.50
C LYS A 123 -16.48 -15.49 9.03
N LEU A 124 -15.65 -15.01 9.94
CA LEU A 124 -14.30 -14.51 9.65
C LEU A 124 -13.27 -15.65 9.57
N CYS A 125 -13.04 -16.19 8.38
CA CYS A 125 -12.14 -17.32 8.15
C CYS A 125 -12.56 -18.53 9.02
N CYS A 126 -11.81 -18.85 10.08
CA CYS A 126 -12.13 -19.90 11.06
C CYS A 126 -13.06 -19.43 12.18
N ASN A 127 -13.29 -18.12 12.30
CA ASN A 127 -13.94 -17.50 13.44
C ASN A 127 -15.40 -17.16 13.17
N ARG A 128 -16.22 -17.12 14.23
CA ARG A 128 -17.59 -16.60 14.19
C ARG A 128 -17.73 -15.49 15.21
N ILE A 129 -18.04 -14.30 14.74
CA ILE A 129 -18.02 -13.08 15.54
C ILE A 129 -19.32 -12.32 15.28
N CYS A 130 -19.97 -11.77 16.30
CA CYS A 130 -21.11 -10.89 16.09
C CYS A 130 -20.63 -9.53 15.58
N LYS A 131 -21.49 -8.75 14.93
CA LYS A 131 -21.12 -7.46 14.34
C LYS A 131 -20.53 -6.48 15.36
N VAL A 132 -21.09 -6.45 16.58
CA VAL A 132 -20.62 -5.58 17.66
C VAL A 132 -19.18 -5.93 18.06
N CYS A 133 -18.92 -7.20 18.36
CA CYS A 133 -17.57 -7.66 18.69
C CYS A 133 -16.61 -7.48 17.52
N PHE A 134 -17.07 -7.66 16.28
CA PHE A 134 -16.25 -7.45 15.09
C PHE A 134 -15.82 -5.99 14.92
N GLY A 135 -16.75 -5.04 15.01
CA GLY A 135 -16.44 -3.62 14.88
C GLY A 135 -15.41 -3.17 15.92
N ASN A 136 -15.60 -3.59 17.18
CA ASN A 136 -14.63 -3.34 18.24
C ASN A 136 -13.28 -3.99 17.96
N TYR A 137 -13.27 -5.29 17.65
CA TYR A 137 -12.03 -6.02 17.31
C TYR A 137 -11.27 -5.34 16.17
N PHE A 138 -11.98 -4.95 15.11
CA PHE A 138 -11.40 -4.37 13.91
C PHE A 138 -10.81 -2.97 14.15
N ALA A 139 -11.48 -2.13 14.95
CA ALA A 139 -10.95 -0.84 15.35
C ALA A 139 -9.69 -0.99 16.23
N HIS A 140 -9.69 -1.92 17.18
CA HIS A 140 -8.55 -2.16 18.07
C HIS A 140 -7.37 -2.84 17.38
N SER A 141 -7.61 -3.56 16.27
CA SER A 141 -6.56 -4.21 15.48
C SER A 141 -5.89 -3.28 14.48
N THR A 142 -6.02 -1.96 14.61
CA THR A 142 -5.56 -0.96 13.62
C THR A 142 -6.07 -1.32 12.22
N PHE A 143 -7.34 -1.73 12.13
CA PHE A 143 -8.02 -2.13 10.90
C PHE A 143 -7.40 -3.34 10.18
N LYS A 144 -6.57 -4.13 10.87
CA LYS A 144 -6.02 -5.37 10.31
C LYS A 144 -7.00 -6.52 10.50
N LEU A 145 -7.31 -7.20 9.41
CA LEU A 145 -8.24 -8.32 9.38
C LEU A 145 -7.48 -9.66 9.44
N ASN A 146 -7.17 -10.10 10.66
CA ASN A 146 -6.50 -11.39 10.88
C ASN A 146 -7.46 -12.41 11.48
N CYS A 147 -7.34 -13.67 11.06
CA CYS A 147 -8.03 -14.78 11.68
C CYS A 147 -7.46 -15.01 13.10
N MET A 148 -8.30 -14.96 14.14
CA MET A 148 -7.86 -15.20 15.52
C MET A 148 -7.35 -16.63 15.75
N THR A 149 -7.87 -17.61 15.00
CA THR A 149 -7.47 -19.02 15.10
C THR A 149 -6.20 -19.33 14.30
N CYS A 150 -6.20 -19.08 12.98
CA CYS A 150 -5.10 -19.48 12.09
C CYS A 150 -4.12 -18.35 11.74
N ARG A 151 -4.33 -17.14 12.28
CA ARG A 151 -3.50 -15.93 12.08
C ARG A 151 -3.36 -15.44 10.63
N ARG A 152 -3.94 -16.12 9.64
CA ARG A 152 -3.97 -15.65 8.25
C ARG A 152 -4.67 -14.30 8.14
N GLN A 153 -4.06 -13.41 7.36
CA GLN A 153 -4.69 -12.18 6.90
C GLN A 153 -5.84 -12.51 5.95
N VAL A 154 -6.97 -11.85 6.16
CA VAL A 154 -8.19 -11.99 5.37
C VAL A 154 -8.30 -10.75 4.48
N PRO A 155 -8.46 -10.91 3.15
CA PRO A 155 -8.64 -9.77 2.25
C PRO A 155 -9.91 -8.99 2.58
N TYR A 156 -9.82 -7.65 2.59
CA TYR A 156 -10.95 -6.76 2.91
C TYR A 156 -12.15 -6.98 1.98
N GLY A 157 -11.89 -7.15 0.68
CA GLY A 157 -12.93 -7.36 -0.33
C GLY A 157 -13.71 -8.67 -0.22
N GLN A 158 -13.29 -9.61 0.64
CA GLN A 158 -14.11 -10.79 0.97
C GLN A 158 -15.20 -10.48 2.01
N PHE A 159 -15.11 -9.32 2.66
CA PHE A 159 -15.90 -8.98 3.83
C PHE A 159 -16.71 -7.69 3.67
N PHE A 160 -16.07 -6.64 3.19
CA PHE A 160 -16.71 -5.36 2.96
C PHE A 160 -17.20 -5.26 1.52
N ILE A 161 -18.43 -4.80 1.36
CA ILE A 161 -19.10 -4.72 0.06
C ILE A 161 -18.75 -3.42 -0.66
N SER A 162 -18.52 -2.32 0.08
CA SER A 162 -18.17 -1.03 -0.50
C SER A 162 -16.74 -1.04 -1.06
N PRO A 163 -16.56 -0.86 -2.39
CA PRO A 163 -15.24 -0.77 -3.00
C PRO A 163 -14.44 0.43 -2.49
N GLU A 164 -15.10 1.55 -2.21
CA GLU A 164 -14.48 2.78 -1.68
C GLU A 164 -13.88 2.52 -0.30
N PHE A 165 -14.63 1.87 0.58
CA PHE A 165 -14.18 1.53 1.93
C PHE A 165 -13.02 0.53 1.90
N VAL A 166 -13.09 -0.48 1.02
CA VAL A 166 -11.99 -1.43 0.81
C VAL A 166 -10.73 -0.71 0.33
N ARG A 167 -10.83 0.19 -0.65
CA ARG A 167 -9.69 0.99 -1.12
C ARG A 167 -9.09 1.84 -0.01
N ALA A 168 -9.90 2.49 0.83
CA ALA A 168 -9.40 3.27 1.95
C ALA A 168 -8.60 2.41 2.96
N LEU A 169 -9.08 1.22 3.28
CA LEU A 169 -8.37 0.26 4.14
C LEU A 169 -7.07 -0.26 3.53
N GLU A 170 -7.07 -0.53 2.23
CA GLU A 170 -5.87 -0.94 1.49
C GLU A 170 -4.83 0.16 1.49
N SER A 171 -5.23 1.40 1.15
CA SER A 171 -4.36 2.57 1.22
C SER A 171 -3.78 2.79 2.61
N LEU A 172 -4.57 2.62 3.68
CA LEU A 172 -4.06 2.75 5.05
C LEU A 172 -2.99 1.69 5.34
N ASN A 173 -3.23 0.44 4.94
CA ASN A 173 -2.28 -0.64 5.15
C ASN A 173 -1.01 -0.46 4.30
N GLU A 174 -1.12 0.08 3.09
CA GLU A 174 0.01 0.45 2.24
C GLU A 174 0.84 1.56 2.87
N ILE A 175 0.20 2.65 3.35
CA ILE A 175 0.88 3.76 4.03
C ILE A 175 1.59 3.27 5.29
N CYS A 176 0.90 2.53 6.16
CA CYS A 176 1.49 1.96 7.37
C CYS A 176 2.64 0.99 7.04
N GLY A 177 2.51 0.23 5.95
CA GLY A 177 3.58 -0.62 5.43
C GLY A 177 4.80 0.20 5.04
N LEU A 178 4.61 1.21 4.18
CA LEU A 178 5.65 2.11 3.71
C LEU A 178 6.34 2.85 4.87
N MET A 179 5.60 3.33 5.88
CA MET A 179 6.18 3.99 7.06
C MET A 179 7.14 3.11 7.86
N ASN A 180 7.01 1.77 7.83
CA ASN A 180 7.99 0.90 8.48
C ASN A 180 9.34 0.84 7.75
N TYR A 181 9.38 1.25 6.47
CA TYR A 181 10.58 1.22 5.62
C TYR A 181 11.10 2.63 5.29
N ILE A 182 10.30 3.67 5.58
CA ILE A 182 10.69 5.06 5.46
C ILE A 182 11.43 5.44 6.75
N ASP A 183 12.75 5.25 6.76
CA ASP A 183 13.66 5.91 7.69
C ASP A 183 13.85 7.41 7.30
N CYS A 184 12.80 8.05 6.78
CA CYS A 184 12.82 9.44 6.37
C CYS A 184 12.06 10.27 7.39
N GLN A 185 12.82 10.89 8.30
CA GLN A 185 12.54 12.19 8.91
C GLN A 185 11.07 12.64 8.86
N ILE A 186 10.23 12.01 9.68
CA ILE A 186 8.96 12.62 10.07
C ILE A 186 9.34 13.91 10.80
N CYS A 187 9.03 15.06 10.21
CA CYS A 187 9.14 16.33 10.89
C CYS A 187 8.30 16.27 12.18
N HIS A 188 8.75 16.92 13.24
CA HIS A 188 8.11 16.90 14.57
C HIS A 188 6.63 17.37 14.56
N CYS A 189 6.12 17.90 13.44
CA CYS A 189 4.73 18.29 13.23
C CYS A 189 3.81 17.19 12.67
N GLY A 190 4.32 16.00 12.31
CA GLY A 190 3.49 14.89 11.84
C GLY A 190 3.10 14.93 10.35
N SER A 191 3.48 15.97 9.61
CA SER A 191 3.30 16.03 8.15
C SER A 191 4.39 15.26 7.43
N LEU A 192 3.99 14.45 6.43
CA LEU A 192 4.91 13.73 5.57
C LEU A 192 5.50 14.70 4.54
N VAL A 193 6.60 15.36 4.90
CA VAL A 193 7.34 16.22 3.97
C VAL A 193 8.20 15.31 3.09
N VAL A 194 7.73 14.99 1.88
CA VAL A 194 8.66 14.65 0.81
C VAL A 194 9.46 15.93 0.59
N ASN A 195 10.75 15.94 0.95
CA ASN A 195 11.62 17.10 0.77
C ASN A 195 11.68 17.47 -0.73
N GLU A 196 10.74 18.30 -1.18
CA GLU A 196 10.97 19.23 -2.27
C GLU A 196 11.91 20.30 -1.71
N MET A 197 13.21 20.05 -1.78
CA MET A 197 14.16 21.16 -1.69
C MET A 197 13.91 22.03 -2.92
N MET A 198 13.18 23.13 -2.71
CA MET A 198 13.29 24.29 -3.59
C MET A 198 14.71 24.80 -3.44
N GLU A 199 15.51 24.65 -4.49
CA GLU A 199 16.73 25.44 -4.63
C GLU A 199 16.38 26.64 -5.52
N ASP A 200 16.75 27.82 -5.04
CA ASP A 200 16.73 29.11 -5.75
C ASP A 200 17.54 29.06 -7.06
#